data_AF-A0A1Q9YMX4-F1
#
_entry.id   AF-A0A1Q9YMX4-F1
#
_cell.length_a   1.000
_cell.length_b   1.000
_cell.length_c   1.000
_cell.angle_alpha   90.00
_cell.angle_beta   90.00
_cell.angle_gamma   90.00
#
_symmetry.space_group_name_H-M   'P 1'
#
loop_
_entity.id
_entity.type
_entity.pdbx_description
1 polymer ?
#
loop_
_entity_poly.entity_id
_entity_poly.type
_entity_poly.pdbx_seq_one_letter_code
_entity_poly.pdbx_strand_id
1 'polypeptide(L)'
;MTIVHLEPEEFAEMINDSQQAIGVHCIVLDSLIAAMIYTCRYGEYLYYMDRICVSSYKQDEADQLNADCLHAEVYRKMALDMGAGRYGQRACCC
;
A
#
# COMPACT_ATOMS: atom_id res chain seq x y z
N MET A 1 8.62 9.65 -11.55
CA MET A 1 7.51 8.84 -11.00
C MET A 1 6.97 9.50 -9.75
N THR A 2 5.70 9.91 -9.77
CA THR A 2 5.00 10.55 -8.65
C THR A 2 4.14 9.52 -7.92
N ILE A 3 4.12 9.58 -6.59
CA ILE A 3 3.39 8.62 -5.75
C ILE A 3 2.14 9.31 -5.22
N VAL A 4 1.01 8.64 -5.32
CA VAL A 4 -0.27 9.17 -4.85
C VAL A 4 -0.92 8.11 -3.96
N HIS A 5 -1.11 8.44 -2.69
CA HIS A 5 -1.97 7.66 -1.82
C HIS A 5 -3.43 7.98 -2.16
N LEU A 6 -4.27 6.97 -2.21
CA LEU A 6 -5.69 7.08 -2.47
C LEU A 6 -6.48 6.40 -1.36
N GLU A 7 -7.59 7.02 -1.00
CA GLU A 7 -8.60 6.39 -0.18
C GLU A 7 -9.27 5.23 -0.95
N PRO A 8 -9.92 4.28 -0.26
CA PRO A 8 -10.48 3.08 -0.89
C PRO A 8 -11.48 3.36 -2.01
N GLU A 9 -12.30 4.40 -1.85
CA GLU A 9 -13.30 4.80 -2.84
C GLU A 9 -12.63 5.34 -4.11
N GLU A 10 -11.67 6.26 -3.94
CA GLU A 10 -10.87 6.82 -5.04
C GLU A 10 -10.08 5.73 -5.78
N PHE A 11 -9.53 4.77 -5.04
CA PHE A 11 -8.78 3.66 -5.61
C PHE A 11 -9.70 2.71 -6.43
N ALA A 12 -10.91 2.45 -5.94
CA ALA A 12 -11.90 1.64 -6.65
C ALA A 12 -12.37 2.30 -7.94
N GLU A 13 -12.67 3.61 -7.91
CA GLU A 13 -13.03 4.40 -9.09
C GLU A 13 -11.91 4.36 -10.13
N MET A 14 -10.67 4.62 -9.71
CA MET A 14 -9.52 4.58 -10.61
C MET A 14 -9.34 3.19 -11.25
N ILE A 15 -9.47 2.09 -10.50
CA ILE A 15 -9.35 0.74 -11.08
C ILE A 15 -10.42 0.51 -12.13
N ASN A 16 -11.67 0.88 -11.81
CA ASN A 16 -12.80 0.66 -12.69
C ASN A 16 -12.64 1.41 -14.02
N ASP A 17 -12.10 2.63 -13.97
CA ASP A 17 -11.95 3.49 -15.14
C ASP A 17 -10.69 3.17 -15.97
N SER A 18 -9.60 2.75 -15.32
CA SER A 18 -8.28 2.70 -15.96
C SER A 18 -7.93 1.36 -16.63
N GLN A 19 -8.69 0.29 -16.36
CA GLN A 19 -8.40 -1.11 -16.78
C GLN A 19 -6.94 -1.55 -16.52
N GLN A 20 -6.23 -0.89 -15.59
CA GLN A 20 -4.83 -1.17 -15.33
C GLN A 20 -4.65 -2.43 -14.48
N ALA A 21 -3.49 -3.06 -14.63
CA ALA A 21 -3.12 -4.17 -13.78
C ALA A 21 -2.89 -3.68 -12.34
N ILE A 22 -3.44 -4.43 -11.39
CA ILE A 22 -3.29 -4.17 -9.95
C ILE A 22 -2.14 -5.02 -9.41
N GLY A 23 -1.18 -4.38 -8.76
CA GLY A 23 -0.16 -5.06 -7.96
C GLY A 23 -0.57 -5.13 -6.50
N VAL A 24 -0.34 -6.27 -5.83
CA VAL A 24 -0.59 -6.45 -4.40
C VAL A 24 0.70 -6.81 -3.68
N HIS A 25 0.98 -6.12 -2.58
CA HIS A 25 2.22 -6.24 -1.83
C HIS A 25 1.94 -6.24 -0.33
N CYS A 26 2.78 -6.91 0.45
CA CYS A 26 2.71 -6.87 1.91
C CYS A 26 3.96 -6.18 2.45
N ILE A 27 3.76 -5.18 3.30
CA ILE A 27 4.84 -4.51 4.04
C ILE A 27 4.68 -4.86 5.52
N VAL A 28 5.74 -5.41 6.12
CA VAL A 28 5.78 -5.66 7.56
C VAL A 28 6.15 -4.37 8.28
N LEU A 29 5.34 -3.97 9.25
CA LEU A 29 5.55 -2.83 10.14
C LEU A 29 6.26 -3.26 11.43
N ASP A 30 6.92 -2.33 12.10
CA ASP A 30 7.83 -2.61 13.22
C ASP A 30 7.10 -3.21 14.46
N SER A 31 5.76 -3.16 14.50
CA SER A 31 4.90 -3.72 15.57
C SER A 31 4.39 -5.16 15.31
N LEU A 32 4.98 -5.89 14.36
CA LEU A 32 4.49 -7.19 13.86
C LEU A 32 3.08 -7.09 13.22
N ILE A 33 2.75 -5.89 12.74
CA ILE A 33 1.55 -5.59 11.95
C ILE A 33 1.96 -5.67 10.49
N ALA A 34 1.05 -6.10 9.61
CA ALA A 34 1.30 -6.08 8.18
C ALA A 34 0.37 -5.07 7.51
N ALA A 35 0.87 -4.33 6.54
CA ALA A 35 0.06 -3.52 5.64
C ALA A 35 -0.04 -4.24 4.30
N MET A 36 -1.25 -4.44 3.81
CA MET A 36 -1.51 -4.81 2.42
C MET A 36 -1.56 -3.55 1.58
N ILE A 37 -0.69 -3.48 0.58
CA ILE A 37 -0.59 -2.35 -0.34
C ILE A 37 -1.07 -2.79 -1.71
N TYR A 38 -2.08 -2.10 -2.20
CA TYR A 38 -2.59 -2.24 -3.56
C TYR A 38 -2.00 -1.12 -4.38
N THR A 39 -1.51 -1.43 -5.58
CA THR A 39 -0.84 -0.46 -6.46
C THR A 39 -1.42 -0.53 -7.85
N CYS A 40 -1.49 0.61 -8.51
CA CYS A 40 -1.90 0.75 -9.89
C CYS A 40 -0.97 1.78 -10.56
N ARG A 41 -0.40 1.41 -11.71
CA ARG A 41 0.48 2.31 -12.46
C ARG A 41 -0.28 2.90 -13.64
N TYR A 42 -0.27 4.22 -13.75
CA TYR A 42 -0.85 4.93 -14.89
C TYR A 42 0.10 6.05 -15.34
N GLY A 43 0.78 5.82 -16.47
CA GLY A 43 1.84 6.71 -16.95
C GLY A 43 3.01 6.85 -15.97
N GLU A 44 3.28 8.09 -15.56
CA GLU A 44 4.33 8.47 -14.60
C GLU A 44 3.90 8.41 -13.13
N TYR A 45 2.65 8.03 -12.87
CA TYR A 45 2.08 7.96 -11.53
C TYR A 45 1.98 6.51 -11.06
N LEU A 46 2.37 6.30 -9.80
CA LEU A 46 2.01 5.10 -9.05
C LEU A 46 1.00 5.49 -7.99
N TYR A 47 -0.23 5.01 -8.17
CA TYR A 47 -1.29 5.15 -7.20
C TYR A 47 -1.28 3.95 -6.27
N TYR A 48 -1.52 4.17 -4.98
CA TYR A 48 -1.61 3.08 -4.03
C TYR A 48 -2.67 3.34 -2.96
N MET A 49 -3.20 2.25 -2.41
CA MET A 49 -4.07 2.23 -1.23
C MET A 49 -3.47 1.23 -0.24
N ASP A 50 -3.42 1.58 1.05
CA ASP A 50 -3.00 0.68 2.10
C ASP A 50 -4.16 0.19 2.99
N ARG A 51 -4.03 -1.05 3.46
CA ARG A 51 -4.91 -1.66 4.46
C ARG A 51 -4.04 -2.24 5.56
N ILE A 52 -4.16 -1.69 6.75
CA ILE A 52 -3.49 -2.25 7.93
C ILE A 52 -4.22 -3.52 8.35
N CYS A 53 -3.49 -4.62 8.43
CA CYS A 53 -3.97 -5.93 8.85
C CYS A 53 -3.25 -6.35 10.12
N VAL A 54 -4.02 -6.58 11.18
CA VAL A 54 -3.51 -6.96 12.50
C VAL A 54 -4.00 -8.38 12.81
N SER A 55 -3.19 -9.17 13.50
CA SER A 55 -3.66 -10.46 14.02
C SER A 55 -4.66 -10.24 15.15
N SER A 56 -5.62 -11.14 15.31
CA SER A 56 -6.62 -11.06 16.39
C SER A 56 -5.99 -10.97 17.79
N TYR A 57 -4.81 -11.55 17.98
CA TYR A 57 -4.07 -11.52 19.25
C TYR A 57 -3.42 -10.17 19.57
N LYS A 58 -3.34 -9.26 18.58
CA LYS A 58 -2.68 -7.96 18.68
C LYS A 58 -3.65 -6.79 18.47
N GLN A 59 -4.95 -7.05 18.37
CA GLN A 59 -5.95 -6.00 18.13
C GLN A 59 -5.90 -4.93 19.24
N ASP A 60 -5.85 -5.35 20.51
CA ASP A 60 -5.77 -4.44 21.66
C ASP A 60 -4.50 -3.57 21.66
N GLU A 61 -3.37 -4.10 21.16
CA GLU A 61 -2.14 -3.33 20.98
C GLU A 61 -2.28 -2.36 19.82
N ALA A 62 -2.87 -2.79 18.70
CA ALA A 62 -3.05 -1.97 17.51
C ALA A 62 -4.04 -0.81 17.73
N ASP A 63 -5.09 -1.02 18.52
CA ASP A 63 -6.06 0.01 18.87
C ASP A 63 -5.43 1.14 19.71
N GLN A 64 -4.29 0.87 20.36
CA GLN A 64 -3.50 1.87 21.09
C GLN A 64 -2.47 2.59 20.20
N LEU A 65 -2.24 2.09 18.99
CA LEU A 65 -1.31 2.74 18.06
C LEU A 65 -1.98 3.92 17.38
N ASN A 66 -1.19 4.97 17.15
CA ASN A 66 -1.65 6.10 16.36
C ASN A 66 -1.67 5.71 14.88
N ALA A 67 -2.86 5.73 14.27
CA ALA A 67 -3.07 5.42 12.86
C ALA A 67 -2.19 6.28 11.93
N ASP A 68 -2.00 7.56 12.25
CA ASP A 68 -1.16 8.48 11.46
C ASP A 68 0.30 8.03 11.47
N CYS A 69 0.78 7.49 12.60
CA CYS A 69 2.13 6.95 12.70
C CYS A 69 2.30 5.70 11.84
N LEU A 70 1.27 4.84 11.77
CA LEU A 70 1.25 3.65 10.93
C LEU A 70 1.26 4.01 9.44
N HIS A 71 0.40 4.94 9.01
CA HIS A 71 0.38 5.43 7.64
C HIS A 71 1.71 6.10 7.25
N ALA A 72 2.31 6.89 8.15
CA ALA A 72 3.63 7.49 7.92
C ALA A 72 4.75 6.44 7.80
N GLU A 73 4.64 5.30 8.48
CA GLU A 73 5.58 4.19 8.33
C GLU A 73 5.41 3.48 6.98
N VAL A 74 4.17 3.22 6.56
CA VAL A 74 3.85 2.67 5.24
C VAL A 74 4.41 3.57 4.14
N TYR A 75 4.18 4.89 4.22
CA TYR A 75 4.70 5.85 3.25
C TYR A 75 6.23 5.80 3.14
N ARG A 76 6.93 5.78 4.28
CA ARG A 76 8.39 5.68 4.31
C ARG A 76 8.89 4.38 3.68
N LYS A 77 8.28 3.25 4.02
CA LYS A 77 8.67 1.93 3.48
C LYS A 77 8.38 1.82 1.98
N MET A 78 7.25 2.36 1.52
CA MET A 78 6.93 2.50 0.10
C MET A 78 7.98 3.33 -0.64
N ALA A 79 8.32 4.52 -0.12
CA ALA A 79 9.32 5.38 -0.74
C ALA A 79 10.70 4.69 -0.86
N LEU A 80 11.11 3.93 0.17
CA LEU A 80 12.36 3.17 0.16
C LEU A 80 12.36 2.02 -0.85
N ASP A 81 11.32 1.19 -0.86
CA ASP A 81 11.26 0.06 -1.78
C ASP A 81 11.16 0.51 -3.24
N MET A 82 10.56 1.68 -3.48
CA MET A 82 10.51 2.28 -4.81
C MET A 82 11.83 2.90 -5.25
N GLY A 83 12.55 3.55 -4.34
CA GLY A 83 13.94 3.96 -4.60
C GLY A 83 14.84 2.77 -4.94
N ALA A 84 14.51 1.58 -4.43
CA ALA A 84 15.16 0.32 -4.77
C ALA A 84 14.61 -0.37 -6.03
N GLY A 85 13.63 0.22 -6.74
CA GLY A 85 13.08 -0.30 -8.00
C GLY A 85 12.21 -1.56 -7.86
N ARG A 86 11.72 -1.88 -6.66
CA ARG A 86 10.99 -3.15 -6.40
C ARG A 86 9.53 -3.13 -6.85
N TYR A 87 8.94 -1.95 -7.00
CA TYR A 87 7.56 -1.76 -7.43
C TYR A 87 7.53 -1.40 -8.93
N GLY A 88 6.88 -2.25 -9.73
CA GLY A 88 6.76 -2.08 -11.19
C GLY A 88 7.24 -3.25 -12.07
N GLN A 89 7.79 -4.33 -11.47
CA GLN A 89 8.24 -5.52 -12.23
C GLN A 89 7.55 -6.83 -11.83
N ARG A 90 6.78 -6.86 -10.75
CA ARG A 90 5.95 -8.02 -10.42
C ARG A 90 4.59 -7.87 -11.11
N ALA A 91 4.60 -7.97 -12.43
CA ALA A 91 3.38 -8.33 -13.14
C ALA A 91 2.98 -9.71 -12.63
N CYS A 92 1.83 -9.82 -11.96
CA CYS A 92 1.18 -11.10 -11.80
C CYS A 92 0.87 -11.61 -13.21
N CYS A 93 1.65 -12.58 -13.68
CA CYS A 93 1.28 -13.38 -14.84
C CYS A 93 -0.01 -14.12 -14.46
N CYS A 94 -1.14 -13.60 -14.90
CA CYS A 94 -2.36 -14.37 -15.04
C CYS A 94 -2.32 -15.10 -16.39
#